data_AF-A0A3M1INS9-F1
#
_entry.id   AF-A0A3M1INS9-F1
#
_cell.length_a   1.000
_cell.length_b   1.000
_cell.length_c   1.000
_cell.angle_alpha   90.00
_cell.angle_beta   90.00
_cell.angle_gamma   90.00
#
_symmetry.space_group_name_H-M   'P 1'
#
loop_
_entity.id
_entity.type
_entity.pdbx_description
1 polymer ?
#
loop_
_entity_poly.entity_id
_entity_poly.type
_entity_poly.pdbx_seq_one_letter_code
_entity_poly.pdbx_strand_id
1 'polypeptide(L)'
;MSVADRPLRLFFVAGEHSGDQLGGKLIAALSQQTGGRIVCAGVGGEAMAREGCPSLFPLSEVAVMGPLAIARRLPALIRRVHQTVEAGLDFQPDALVILDSPEFTHPIARRVKRKLPHLPVIDYVSPSIWAWRPGRARWMRRYIDHVLAILPFEPGEHERLGGPPCTY
;
A
#
# COMPACT_ATOMS: atom_id res chain seq x y z
N MET A 1 16.27 24.04 10.98
CA MET A 1 16.53 23.03 9.94
C MET A 1 15.31 23.01 9.03
N SER A 2 15.49 23.23 7.72
CA SER A 2 14.38 23.21 6.75
C SER A 2 13.76 21.81 6.70
N VAL A 3 12.45 21.71 6.50
CA VAL A 3 11.73 20.45 6.26
C VAL A 3 12.36 19.63 5.11
N ALA A 4 13.14 20.28 4.23
CA ALA A 4 13.81 19.68 3.09
C ALA A 4 15.00 18.74 3.42
N ASP A 5 15.45 18.66 4.67
CA ASP A 5 16.70 17.97 5.02
C ASP A 5 16.52 16.64 5.78
N ARG A 6 15.28 16.30 6.17
CA ARG A 6 15.00 15.03 6.86
C ARG A 6 14.73 13.90 5.85
N PRO A 7 15.11 12.65 6.16
CA PRO A 7 14.78 11.50 5.32
C PRO A 7 13.27 11.38 5.05
N LEU A 8 12.92 10.95 3.85
CA LEU A 8 11.54 10.67 3.44
C LEU A 8 11.05 9.42 4.17
N ARG A 9 9.95 9.54 4.92
CA ARG A 9 9.37 8.45 5.72
C ARG A 9 8.23 7.81 4.95
N LEU A 10 8.39 6.56 4.52
CA LEU A 10 7.37 5.84 3.76
C LEU A 10 6.88 4.63 4.54
N PHE A 11 5.56 4.51 4.67
CA PHE A 11 4.95 3.33 5.26
C PHE A 11 4.41 2.42 4.16
N PHE A 12 4.89 1.18 4.09
CA PHE A 12 4.53 0.22 3.05
C PHE A 12 3.61 -0.87 3.57
N VAL A 13 2.66 -1.31 2.77
CA VAL A 13 1.77 -2.42 3.12
C VAL A 13 1.59 -3.35 1.93
N ALA A 14 2.22 -4.52 1.99
CA ALA A 14 1.96 -5.66 1.11
C ALA A 14 1.08 -6.70 1.82
N GLY A 15 0.17 -7.33 1.09
CA GLY A 15 -0.62 -8.47 1.57
C GLY A 15 -0.09 -9.83 1.12
N GLU A 16 0.72 -9.87 0.08
CA GLU A 16 1.14 -11.10 -0.61
C GLU A 16 2.58 -11.00 -1.15
N HIS A 17 3.13 -12.13 -1.57
CA HIS A 17 4.52 -12.22 -2.04
C HIS A 17 4.77 -11.38 -3.31
N SER A 18 3.81 -11.27 -4.22
CA SER A 18 3.90 -10.40 -5.41
C SER A 18 4.10 -8.93 -5.01
N GLY A 19 3.30 -8.45 -4.06
CA GLY A 19 3.40 -7.11 -3.50
C GLY A 19 4.75 -6.87 -2.80
N ASP A 20 5.26 -7.85 -2.05
CA ASP A 20 6.59 -7.77 -1.43
C ASP A 20 7.72 -7.58 -2.45
N GLN A 21 7.70 -8.34 -3.56
CA GLN A 21 8.71 -8.19 -4.62
C GLN A 21 8.67 -6.81 -5.29
N LEU A 22 7.47 -6.27 -5.52
CA LEU A 22 7.30 -4.91 -6.04
C LEU A 22 7.79 -3.87 -5.03
N GLY A 23 7.43 -4.04 -3.76
CA GLY A 23 7.87 -3.18 -2.66
C GLY A 23 9.37 -3.13 -2.53
N GLY A 24 10.07 -4.27 -2.55
CA GLY A 24 11.53 -4.32 -2.50
C GLY A 24 12.17 -3.54 -3.65
N LYS A 25 11.73 -3.77 -4.89
CA LYS A 25 12.24 -3.02 -6.06
C LYS A 25 11.99 -1.52 -5.95
N LEU A 26 10.81 -1.12 -5.46
CA LEU A 26 10.46 0.28 -5.25
C LEU A 26 11.35 0.94 -4.19
N ILE A 27 11.55 0.28 -3.04
CA ILE A 27 12.42 0.79 -1.97
C ILE A 27 13.86 0.94 -2.46
N ALA A 28 14.39 -0.06 -3.18
CA ALA A 28 15.72 0.01 -3.76
C ALA A 28 15.88 1.21 -4.72
N ALA A 29 14.92 1.40 -5.63
CA ALA A 29 14.94 2.50 -6.58
C ALA A 29 14.84 3.88 -5.89
N LEU A 30 13.96 4.02 -4.89
CA LEU A 30 13.81 5.25 -4.11
C LEU A 30 15.07 5.54 -3.28
N SER A 31 15.69 4.51 -2.70
CA SER A 31 16.95 4.65 -1.97
C SER A 31 18.05 5.19 -2.90
N GLN A 32 18.16 4.62 -4.10
CA GLN A 32 19.12 5.10 -5.10
C GLN A 32 18.86 6.56 -5.51
N GLN A 33 17.61 6.93 -5.79
CA GLN A 33 17.25 8.30 -6.22
C GLN A 33 17.42 9.35 -5.12
N THR A 34 17.25 8.97 -3.86
CA THR A 34 17.33 9.91 -2.72
C THR A 34 18.71 9.96 -2.07
N GLY A 35 19.65 9.13 -2.53
CA GLY A 35 20.96 8.96 -1.89
C GLY A 35 20.87 8.28 -0.52
N GLY A 36 19.96 7.32 -0.36
CA GLY A 36 19.73 6.57 0.89
C GLY A 36 18.91 7.33 1.93
N ARG A 37 18.30 8.48 1.58
CA ARG A 37 17.53 9.31 2.50
C ARG A 37 16.06 8.90 2.55
N ILE A 38 15.81 7.61 2.71
CA ILE A 38 14.48 7.05 2.98
C ILE A 38 14.49 6.28 4.30
N VAL A 39 13.36 6.32 5.00
CA VAL A 39 13.10 5.49 6.18
C VAL A 39 11.81 4.74 5.94
N CYS A 40 11.86 3.42 6.03
CA CYS A 40 10.75 2.55 5.69
C CYS A 40 10.25 1.80 6.93
N ALA A 41 8.94 1.60 7.00
CA ALA A 41 8.29 0.74 7.97
C ALA A 41 7.02 0.13 7.36
N GLY A 42 6.54 -0.96 7.94
CA GLY A 42 5.21 -1.47 7.63
C GLY A 42 5.15 -2.99 7.50
N VAL A 43 4.35 -3.49 6.57
CA VAL A 43 4.10 -4.91 6.38
C VAL A 43 4.63 -5.34 5.03
N GLY A 44 5.51 -6.34 5.03
CA GLY A 44 6.18 -6.84 3.84
C GLY A 44 6.71 -8.26 4.04
N GLY A 45 7.38 -8.78 3.03
CA GLY A 45 8.09 -10.05 3.10
C GLY A 45 9.60 -9.83 3.13
N GLU A 46 10.34 -10.84 2.65
CA GLU A 46 11.79 -10.82 2.67
C GLU A 46 12.38 -9.78 1.71
N ALA A 47 11.74 -9.51 0.57
CA ALA A 47 12.28 -8.57 -0.41
C ALA A 47 12.31 -7.14 0.15
N MET A 48 11.21 -6.69 0.76
CA MET A 48 11.16 -5.39 1.44
C MET A 48 12.09 -5.34 2.66
N ALA A 49 12.21 -6.43 3.41
CA ALA A 49 13.09 -6.49 4.59
C ALA A 49 14.58 -6.32 4.22
N ARG A 50 15.02 -6.91 3.09
CA ARG A 50 16.41 -6.76 2.59
C ARG A 50 16.75 -5.30 2.24
N GLU A 51 15.75 -4.51 1.85
CA GLU A 51 15.90 -3.09 1.51
C GLU A 51 15.67 -2.16 2.72
N GLY A 52 15.66 -2.69 3.95
CA GLY A 52 15.55 -1.90 5.17
C GLY A 52 14.12 -1.60 5.63
N CYS A 53 13.12 -2.34 5.14
CA CYS A 53 11.74 -2.27 5.60
C CYS A 53 11.32 -3.60 6.29
N PRO A 54 11.77 -3.86 7.52
CA PRO A 54 11.39 -5.07 8.24
C PRO A 54 9.88 -5.09 8.49
N SER A 55 9.28 -6.26 8.34
CA SER A 55 7.83 -6.41 8.51
C SER A 55 7.41 -6.40 9.98
N LEU A 56 6.27 -5.75 10.28
CA LEU A 56 5.64 -5.73 11.60
C LEU A 56 5.22 -7.13 12.09
N PHE A 57 4.98 -8.05 11.17
CA PHE A 57 4.64 -9.45 11.42
C PHE A 57 4.92 -10.30 10.16
N PRO A 58 5.01 -11.64 10.29
CA PRO A 58 5.21 -12.50 9.12
C PRO A 58 4.11 -12.31 8.07
N LEU A 59 4.50 -12.09 6.81
CA LEU A 59 3.56 -11.88 5.69
C LEU A 59 2.58 -13.05 5.52
N SER A 60 2.99 -14.27 5.88
CA SER A 60 2.17 -15.48 5.87
C SER A 60 0.92 -15.43 6.78
N GLU A 61 0.85 -14.46 7.69
CA GLU A 61 -0.34 -14.22 8.50
C GLU A 61 -1.47 -13.52 7.75
N VAL A 62 -1.13 -12.79 6.67
CA VAL A 62 -2.08 -12.03 5.85
C VAL A 62 -2.13 -12.50 4.39
N ALA A 63 -1.14 -13.27 3.94
CA ALA A 63 -1.20 -13.97 2.66
C ALA A 63 -2.25 -15.08 2.75
N VAL A 64 -3.43 -14.87 2.16
CA VAL A 64 -4.52 -15.86 2.21
C VAL A 64 -4.74 -16.52 0.85
N MET A 65 -4.50 -17.83 0.80
CA MET A 65 -4.84 -18.65 -0.36
C MET A 65 -6.30 -19.16 -0.25
N GLY A 66 -7.20 -18.49 -0.97
CA GLY A 66 -8.52 -19.03 -1.33
C GLY A 66 -9.69 -18.81 -0.33
N PRO A 67 -10.95 -18.96 -0.79
CA PRO A 67 -12.14 -18.43 -0.10
C PRO A 67 -12.47 -19.10 1.25
N LEU A 68 -12.23 -20.41 1.37
CA LEU A 68 -12.61 -21.21 2.54
C LEU A 68 -11.65 -21.01 3.73
N ALA A 69 -10.39 -20.67 3.44
CA ALA A 69 -9.37 -20.37 4.46
C ALA A 69 -9.59 -18.98 5.11
N ILE A 70 -10.22 -18.05 4.38
CA ILE A 70 -10.48 -16.67 4.84
C ILE A 70 -11.38 -16.65 6.07
N ALA A 71 -12.47 -17.43 6.10
CA ALA A 71 -13.48 -17.32 7.15
C ALA A 71 -12.93 -17.62 8.56
N ARG A 72 -12.06 -18.65 8.69
CA ARG A 72 -11.45 -19.01 9.99
C ARG A 72 -10.36 -18.03 10.42
N ARG A 73 -9.72 -17.36 9.46
CA ARG A 73 -8.63 -16.39 9.71
C ARG A 73 -9.12 -14.95 9.79
N LEU A 74 -10.39 -14.67 9.47
CA LEU A 74 -10.94 -13.32 9.44
C LEU A 74 -10.73 -12.53 10.75
N PRO A 75 -10.93 -13.09 11.97
CA PRO A 75 -10.65 -12.34 13.19
C PRO A 75 -9.17 -11.97 13.34
N ALA A 76 -8.26 -12.86 12.93
CA ALA A 76 -6.83 -12.59 12.95
C ALA A 76 -6.45 -11.51 11.92
N LEU A 77 -6.99 -11.59 10.71
CA LEU A 77 -6.80 -10.59 9.66
C LEU A 77 -7.27 -9.20 10.11
N ILE A 78 -8.44 -9.11 10.74
CA ILE A 78 -8.95 -7.85 11.29
C ILE A 78 -7.98 -7.28 12.34
N ARG A 79 -7.46 -8.12 13.25
CA ARG A 79 -6.45 -7.69 14.23
C ARG A 79 -5.19 -7.15 13.54
N ARG A 80 -4.70 -7.84 12.50
CA ARG A 80 -3.53 -7.39 11.73
C ARG A 80 -3.80 -6.06 11.01
N VAL A 81 -4.98 -5.87 10.43
CA VAL A 81 -5.40 -4.56 9.87
C VAL A 81 -5.33 -3.46 10.93
N HIS A 82 -5.87 -3.68 12.12
CA HIS A 82 -5.80 -2.68 13.20
C HIS A 82 -4.36 -2.41 13.66
N GLN A 83 -3.56 -3.45 13.85
CA GLN A 83 -2.16 -3.32 14.22
C GLN A 83 -1.36 -2.52 13.18
N THR A 84 -1.56 -2.80 11.89
CA THR A 84 -0.90 -2.06 10.80
C THR A 84 -1.34 -0.60 10.76
N VAL A 85 -2.61 -0.32 11.00
CA VAL A 85 -3.11 1.06 11.09
C VAL A 85 -2.43 1.81 12.23
N GLU A 86 -2.44 1.27 13.45
CA GLU A 86 -1.83 1.96 14.60
C GLU A 86 -0.32 2.16 14.40
N ALA A 87 0.40 1.14 13.93
CA ALA A 87 1.83 1.28 13.60
C ALA A 87 2.10 2.34 12.52
N GLY A 88 1.22 2.46 11.52
CA GLY A 88 1.31 3.50 10.49
C GLY A 88 1.08 4.90 11.05
N LEU A 89 0.20 5.07 12.03
CA LEU A 89 -0.03 6.36 12.68
C LEU A 89 1.16 6.75 13.56
N ASP A 90 1.64 5.81 14.37
CA ASP A 90 2.78 6.01 15.26
C ASP A 90 4.06 6.33 14.49
N PHE A 91 4.20 5.76 13.29
CA PHE A 91 5.33 6.03 12.41
C PHE A 91 5.32 7.45 11.82
N GLN A 92 4.19 8.14 11.78
CA GLN A 92 4.06 9.48 11.17
C GLN A 92 4.70 9.56 9.76
N PRO A 93 4.21 8.78 8.78
CA PRO A 93 4.77 8.76 7.43
C PRO A 93 4.51 10.06 6.68
N ASP A 94 5.38 10.32 5.70
CA ASP A 94 5.16 11.33 4.66
C ASP A 94 4.22 10.81 3.56
N ALA A 95 4.16 9.50 3.34
CA ALA A 95 3.16 8.84 2.51
C ALA A 95 2.94 7.37 2.91
N LEU A 96 1.72 6.88 2.65
CA LEU A 96 1.36 5.46 2.71
C LEU A 96 1.41 4.87 1.30
N VAL A 97 2.16 3.78 1.12
CA VAL A 97 2.20 3.02 -0.14
C VAL A 97 1.58 1.65 0.09
N ILE A 98 0.45 1.40 -0.53
CA ILE A 98 -0.16 0.06 -0.55
C ILE A 98 0.25 -0.68 -1.82
N LEU A 99 0.51 -1.99 -1.67
CA LEU A 99 1.08 -2.83 -2.71
C LEU A 99 0.14 -4.03 -2.94
N ASP A 100 -0.69 -3.95 -3.98
CA ASP A 100 -1.65 -4.99 -4.39
C ASP A 100 -2.56 -5.47 -3.22
N SER A 101 -3.15 -6.67 -3.35
CA SER A 101 -3.92 -7.38 -2.32
C SER A 101 -5.00 -6.50 -1.66
N PRO A 102 -5.95 -5.95 -2.45
CA PRO A 102 -6.88 -4.91 -2.02
C PRO A 102 -7.78 -5.33 -0.85
N GLU A 103 -8.01 -6.63 -0.65
CA GLU A 103 -8.75 -7.18 0.48
C GLU A 103 -8.08 -6.89 1.83
N PHE A 104 -6.75 -6.78 1.87
CA PHE A 104 -5.99 -6.46 3.07
C PHE A 104 -5.57 -4.99 3.10
N THR A 105 -5.03 -4.48 1.99
CA THR A 105 -4.38 -3.16 1.95
C THR A 105 -5.38 -2.00 1.91
N HIS A 106 -6.51 -2.10 1.19
CA HIS A 106 -7.49 -1.01 1.10
C HIS A 106 -8.21 -0.74 2.43
N PRO A 107 -8.61 -1.75 3.24
CA PRO A 107 -9.13 -1.52 4.59
C PRO A 107 -8.19 -0.71 5.50
N ILE A 108 -6.87 -0.88 5.34
CA ILE A 108 -5.84 -0.13 6.07
C ILE A 108 -5.80 1.30 5.53
N ALA A 109 -5.64 1.49 4.22
CA ALA A 109 -5.60 2.81 3.59
C ALA A 109 -6.81 3.68 3.95
N ARG A 110 -8.03 3.11 3.91
CA ARG A 110 -9.26 3.81 4.34
C ARG A 110 -9.20 4.28 5.79
N ARG A 111 -8.69 3.44 6.69
CA ARG A 111 -8.61 3.75 8.13
C ARG A 111 -7.53 4.79 8.41
N VAL A 112 -6.37 4.66 7.76
CA VAL A 112 -5.28 5.64 7.85
C VAL A 112 -5.75 6.99 7.32
N LYS A 113 -6.32 7.06 6.10
CA LYS A 113 -6.82 8.32 5.52
C LYS A 113 -7.87 9.00 6.39
N ARG A 114 -8.76 8.23 7.03
CA ARG A 114 -9.74 8.78 7.98
C ARG A 114 -9.11 9.46 9.18
N LYS A 115 -7.96 8.97 9.66
CA LYS A 115 -7.22 9.52 10.80
C LYS A 115 -6.21 10.60 10.39
N LEU A 116 -5.66 10.50 9.18
CA LEU A 116 -4.71 11.43 8.57
C LEU A 116 -5.22 11.87 7.18
N PRO A 117 -6.19 12.80 7.10
CA PRO A 117 -6.83 13.17 5.83
C PRO A 117 -5.88 13.73 4.78
N HIS A 118 -4.78 14.35 5.22
CA HIS A 118 -3.78 14.96 4.35
C HIS A 118 -2.64 14.02 3.96
N LEU A 119 -2.55 12.83 4.55
CA LEU A 119 -1.52 11.87 4.19
C LEU A 119 -1.73 11.40 2.74
N PRO A 120 -0.73 11.54 1.86
CA PRO A 120 -0.77 10.92 0.54
C PRO A 120 -0.83 9.40 0.65
N VAL A 121 -1.76 8.80 -0.07
CA VAL A 121 -1.94 7.35 -0.19
C VAL A 121 -1.74 6.97 -1.65
N ILE A 122 -0.72 6.17 -1.90
CA ILE A 122 -0.33 5.69 -3.22
C ILE A 122 -0.67 4.21 -3.32
N ASP A 123 -1.43 3.84 -4.34
CA ASP A 123 -1.81 2.46 -4.64
C ASP A 123 -0.95 1.92 -5.78
N TYR A 124 -0.05 0.98 -5.49
CA TYR A 124 0.80 0.37 -6.51
C TYR A 124 0.23 -0.99 -6.88
N VAL A 125 -0.13 -1.13 -8.17
CA VAL A 125 -0.97 -2.17 -8.77
C VAL A 125 -2.45 -1.89 -8.54
N SER A 126 -3.11 -1.38 -9.58
CA SER A 126 -4.54 -1.16 -9.51
C SER A 126 -5.30 -2.48 -9.40
N PRO A 127 -6.29 -2.59 -8.50
CA PRO A 127 -7.03 -3.84 -8.37
C PRO A 127 -7.93 -4.04 -9.58
N SER A 128 -7.69 -5.06 -10.42
CA SER A 128 -8.49 -5.31 -11.63
C SER A 128 -10.00 -5.49 -11.38
N ILE A 129 -10.42 -5.58 -10.12
CA ILE A 129 -11.83 -5.66 -9.72
C ILE A 129 -12.69 -4.47 -10.17
N TRP A 130 -12.10 -3.30 -10.47
CA TRP A 130 -12.85 -2.19 -11.08
C TRP A 130 -13.38 -2.51 -12.47
N ALA A 131 -12.74 -3.42 -13.22
CA ALA A 131 -13.18 -3.81 -14.56
C ALA A 131 -14.59 -4.44 -14.55
N TRP A 132 -14.91 -5.20 -13.50
CA TRP A 132 -16.21 -5.85 -13.31
C TRP A 132 -17.15 -5.09 -12.36
N ARG A 133 -16.63 -4.12 -11.60
CA ARG A 133 -17.40 -3.24 -10.70
C ARG A 133 -16.95 -1.78 -10.84
N PRO A 134 -17.34 -1.09 -11.93
CA PRO A 134 -16.85 0.25 -12.28
C PRO A 134 -16.98 1.29 -11.15
N GLY A 135 -18.04 1.20 -10.34
CA GLY A 135 -18.26 2.10 -9.21
C GLY A 135 -17.15 2.06 -8.15
N ARG A 136 -16.31 1.01 -8.11
CA ARG A 136 -15.17 0.94 -7.19
C ARG A 136 -14.07 1.93 -7.52
N ALA A 137 -13.79 2.18 -8.80
CA ALA A 137 -12.77 3.16 -9.20
C ALA A 137 -13.10 4.54 -8.61
N ARG A 138 -14.34 5.03 -8.79
CA ARG A 138 -14.79 6.28 -8.18
C ARG A 138 -14.71 6.28 -6.66
N TRP A 139 -14.99 5.14 -6.03
CA TRP A 139 -14.95 5.02 -4.57
C TRP A 139 -13.51 5.09 -4.03
N MET A 140 -12.51 4.64 -4.80
CA MET A 140 -11.09 4.72 -4.44
C MET A 140 -10.62 6.15 -4.18
N ARG A 141 -11.15 7.14 -4.89
CA ARG A 141 -10.81 8.58 -4.72
C ARG A 141 -11.02 9.12 -3.31
N ARG A 142 -11.80 8.42 -2.48
CA ARG A 142 -12.04 8.81 -1.07
C ARG A 142 -10.80 8.61 -0.19
N TYR A 143 -9.85 7.78 -0.61
CA TYR A 143 -8.71 7.39 0.21
C TYR A 143 -7.43 7.05 -0.54
N ILE A 144 -7.43 7.08 -1.88
CA ILE A 144 -6.25 6.92 -2.72
C ILE A 144 -6.07 8.23 -3.48
N ASP A 145 -4.87 8.81 -3.36
CA ASP A 145 -4.49 10.05 -4.01
C ASP A 145 -3.83 9.80 -5.37
N HIS A 146 -3.14 8.67 -5.54
CA HIS A 146 -2.51 8.29 -6.80
C HIS A 146 -2.42 6.77 -6.97
N VAL A 147 -2.52 6.30 -8.21
CA VAL A 147 -2.33 4.90 -8.59
C VAL A 147 -1.08 4.76 -9.47
N LEU A 148 -0.22 3.81 -9.15
CA LEU A 148 0.87 3.36 -10.01
C LEU A 148 0.41 2.08 -10.72
N ALA A 149 0.11 2.22 -12.00
CA ALA A 149 -0.33 1.17 -12.89
C ALA A 149 0.82 0.23 -13.28
N ILE A 150 0.45 -0.98 -13.68
CA ILE A 150 1.36 -1.97 -14.26
C ILE A 150 0.94 -2.39 -15.66
N LEU A 151 -0.16 -1.85 -16.19
CA LEU A 151 -0.57 -2.02 -17.58
C LEU A 151 -0.86 -0.66 -18.23
N PRO A 152 -0.46 -0.45 -19.50
CA PRO A 152 -0.49 0.87 -20.13
C PRO A 152 -1.90 1.43 -20.39
N PHE A 153 -2.94 0.60 -20.36
CA PHE A 153 -4.32 1.03 -20.55
C PHE A 153 -5.00 1.50 -19.25
N GLU A 154 -4.43 1.19 -18.08
CA GLU A 154 -5.07 1.47 -16.79
C GLU A 154 -5.29 2.97 -16.52
N PRO A 155 -4.38 3.89 -16.88
CA PRO A 155 -4.63 5.33 -16.70
C PRO A 155 -5.90 5.81 -17.42
N GLY A 156 -6.10 5.36 -18.67
CA GLY A 156 -7.31 5.71 -19.45
C GLY A 156 -8.58 5.13 -18.82
N GLU A 157 -8.52 3.93 -18.26
CA GLU A 157 -9.66 3.34 -17.55
C GLU A 157 -9.97 4.06 -16.24
N HIS A 158 -8.96 4.48 -15.47
CA HIS A 158 -9.17 5.30 -14.28
C HIS A 158 -9.82 6.64 -14.63
N GLU A 159 -9.35 7.31 -15.68
CA GLU A 159 -9.97 8.54 -16.15
C GLU A 159 -11.44 8.32 -16.56
N ARG A 160 -11.69 7.32 -17.41
CA ARG A 160 -13.03 6.96 -17.91
C ARG A 160 -14.01 6.63 -16.78
N LEU A 161 -13.54 5.93 -15.75
CA LEU A 161 -14.36 5.50 -14.61
C LEU A 161 -14.47 6.57 -13.50
N GLY A 162 -13.74 7.68 -13.63
CA GLY A 162 -13.63 8.70 -12.61
C GLY A 162 -12.96 8.16 -11.34
N GLY A 163 -11.90 7.37 -11.50
CA GLY A 163 -11.01 6.88 -10.44
C GLY A 163 -9.95 7.90 -10.02
N PRO A 164 -9.01 7.52 -9.14
CA PRO A 164 -7.87 8.36 -8.78
C PRO A 164 -6.98 8.67 -9.99
N PRO A 165 -6.17 9.74 -9.92
CA PRO A 165 -5.05 9.94 -10.84
C PRO A 165 -4.18 8.68 -10.93
N CYS A 166 -3.71 8.35 -12.13
CA CYS A 166 -3.05 7.08 -12.40
C CYS A 166 -1.89 7.28 -13.40
N THR A 167 -0.76 6.61 -13.17
CA THR A 167 0.45 6.67 -14.02
C THR A 167 1.00 5.27 -14.25
N TYR A 168 1.48 4.99 -15.46
CA TYR A 168 2.16 3.74 -15.86
C TYR A 168 3.64 4.01 -16.10
#